data_AF-A0A929ULJ9-F1
#
_entry.id   AF-A0A929ULJ9-F1
#
_cell.length_a   1.000
_cell.length_b   1.000
_cell.length_c   1.000
_cell.angle_alpha   90.00
_cell.angle_beta   90.00
_cell.angle_gamma   90.00
#
_symmetry.space_group_name_H-M   'P 1'
#
loop_
_entity.id
_entity.type
_entity.pdbx_description
1 polymer ?
#
loop_
_entity_poly.entity_id
_entity_poly.type
_entity_poly.pdbx_seq_one_letter_code
_entity_poly.pdbx_strand_id
1 'polypeptide(L)'
;IAHEPYLDGGCAVKIPYAYARSHFPGKTVVVRTQDLSYRRKPKKFREIDHLLYDRYPAFLNTLAKSHDLYNQTIEKMNRDVVYGETFVLAPNTPVTISRFGGNMEKLGDLYLRGYQETKEKIPALLAYLRA
;
A
#
# COMPACT_ATOMS: atom_id res chain seq x y z
N ILE A 1 -21.25 -1.30 -10.78
CA ILE A 1 -22.36 -1.15 -9.80
C ILE A 1 -23.18 0.05 -10.26
N ALA A 2 -24.51 0.04 -10.17
CA ALA A 2 -25.35 1.17 -10.61
C ALA A 2 -25.06 1.69 -12.05
N HIS A 3 -24.76 0.80 -13.00
CA HIS A 3 -24.43 1.11 -14.41
C HIS A 3 -23.17 1.97 -14.67
N GLU A 4 -22.36 2.24 -13.66
CA GLU A 4 -21.08 2.93 -13.83
C GLU A 4 -19.89 1.93 -13.95
N PRO A 5 -18.87 2.25 -14.76
CA PRO A 5 -17.63 1.48 -14.80
C PRO A 5 -16.76 1.78 -13.59
N TYR A 6 -16.19 0.74 -12.96
CA TYR A 6 -15.28 0.86 -11.83
C TYR A 6 -13.93 0.20 -12.16
N LEU A 7 -12.87 0.75 -11.56
CA LEU A 7 -11.54 0.17 -11.57
C LEU A 7 -11.15 -0.24 -10.14
N ASP A 8 -10.09 -1.03 -10.03
CA ASP A 8 -9.44 -1.31 -8.75
C ASP A 8 -9.14 0.00 -8.00
N GLY A 9 -9.48 0.05 -6.71
CA GLY A 9 -9.29 1.25 -5.87
C GLY A 9 -7.83 1.67 -5.76
N GLY A 10 -6.91 0.71 -5.90
CA GLY A 10 -5.49 0.94 -6.02
C GLY A 10 -5.13 1.81 -7.21
N CYS A 11 -5.96 2.02 -8.23
CA CYS A 11 -5.66 3.01 -9.28
C CYS A 11 -5.60 4.44 -8.72
N ALA A 12 -6.48 4.77 -7.77
CA ALA A 12 -6.55 6.09 -7.16
C ALA A 12 -5.80 6.16 -5.82
N VAL A 13 -6.10 5.23 -4.90
CA VAL A 13 -5.61 5.23 -3.53
C VAL A 13 -4.90 3.91 -3.24
N LYS A 14 -3.56 3.96 -3.18
CA LYS A 14 -2.72 2.76 -3.00
C LYS A 14 -2.81 2.15 -1.60
N ILE A 15 -2.92 3.01 -0.58
CA ILE A 15 -3.13 2.64 0.81
C ILE A 15 -4.19 3.61 1.35
N PRO A 16 -5.42 3.18 1.67
CA PRO A 16 -6.50 4.04 2.12
C PRO A 16 -6.35 4.46 3.60
N TYR A 17 -5.14 4.86 4.00
CA TYR A 17 -4.78 5.10 5.39
C TYR A 17 -5.57 6.25 6.03
N ALA A 18 -5.65 7.40 5.35
CA ALA A 18 -6.40 8.55 5.85
C ALA A 18 -7.90 8.25 5.96
N TYR A 19 -8.47 7.58 4.95
CA TYR A 19 -9.86 7.16 4.96
C TYR A 19 -10.15 6.20 6.12
N ALA A 20 -9.30 5.20 6.32
CA ALA A 20 -9.47 4.24 7.41
C ALA A 20 -9.42 4.93 8.78
N ARG A 21 -8.46 5.84 8.99
CA ARG A 21 -8.31 6.60 10.24
C ARG A 21 -9.51 7.50 10.55
N SER A 22 -10.13 8.09 9.53
CA SER A 22 -11.27 9.01 9.74
C SER A 22 -12.61 8.31 9.92
N HIS A 23 -12.79 7.11 9.36
CA HIS A 23 -14.06 6.39 9.39
C HIS A 23 -14.10 5.23 10.39
N PHE A 24 -12.94 4.70 10.77
CA PHE A 24 -12.82 3.59 11.71
C PHE A 24 -11.92 4.00 12.89
N PRO A 25 -12.47 4.71 13.89
CA PRO A 25 -11.71 5.12 15.05
C PRO A 25 -11.24 3.91 15.86
N GLY A 26 -10.04 4.02 16.45
CA GLY A 26 -9.43 2.96 17.26
C GLY A 26 -8.02 2.62 16.80
N LYS A 27 -7.57 1.42 17.17
CA LYS A 27 -6.25 0.88 16.81
C LYS A 27 -6.19 0.62 15.30
N THR A 28 -5.13 1.10 14.66
CA THR A 28 -4.89 0.97 13.23
C THR A 28 -3.69 0.05 12.99
N VAL A 29 -3.94 -1.07 12.30
CA VAL A 29 -2.88 -1.99 11.85
C VAL A 29 -2.81 -1.92 10.32
N VAL A 30 -1.62 -1.66 9.79
CA VAL A 30 -1.39 -1.59 8.35
C VAL A 30 -0.49 -2.76 7.93
N VAL A 31 -0.91 -3.50 6.91
CA VAL A 31 -0.09 -4.54 6.27
C VAL A 31 0.40 -4.01 4.92
N ARG A 32 1.72 -3.90 4.76
CA ARG A 32 2.38 -3.50 3.52
C ARG A 32 2.91 -4.73 2.81
N THR A 33 2.84 -4.72 1.47
CA THR A 33 3.46 -5.73 0.60
C THR A 33 4.86 -5.33 0.12
N GLN A 34 5.34 -4.16 0.52
CA GLN A 34 6.67 -3.63 0.25
C GLN A 34 7.32 -3.25 1.58
N ASP A 35 8.64 -3.40 1.65
CA ASP A 35 9.43 -3.08 2.83
C ASP A 35 9.33 -1.60 3.21
N LEU A 36 9.75 -1.24 4.42
CA LEU A 36 9.58 0.11 4.98
C LEU A 36 10.33 1.19 4.18
N SER A 37 11.44 0.83 3.51
CA SER A 37 12.24 1.77 2.72
C SER A 37 11.62 2.11 1.37
N TYR A 38 10.68 1.27 0.88
CA TYR A 38 10.08 1.47 -0.44
C TYR A 38 9.47 2.86 -0.59
N ARG A 39 9.78 3.50 -1.72
CA ARG A 39 9.16 4.73 -2.21
C ARG A 39 8.74 4.56 -3.66
N ARG A 40 7.56 5.08 -3.99
CA ARG A 40 6.99 4.94 -5.32
C ARG A 40 7.61 5.97 -6.25
N LYS A 41 8.17 5.49 -7.35
CA LYS A 41 8.70 6.32 -8.43
C LYS A 41 7.57 6.74 -9.40
N PRO A 42 7.73 7.87 -10.11
CA PRO A 42 6.87 8.23 -11.23
C PRO A 42 6.73 7.09 -12.24
N LYS A 43 5.53 6.90 -12.80
CA LYS A 43 5.33 5.98 -13.92
C LYS A 43 6.08 6.51 -15.16
N LYS A 44 6.80 5.62 -15.86
CA LYS A 44 7.62 5.96 -17.04
C LYS A 44 6.80 6.29 -18.30
N PHE A 45 5.70 5.57 -18.53
CA PHE A 45 4.86 5.73 -19.73
C PHE A 45 3.49 6.28 -19.31
N ARG A 46 3.39 7.61 -19.21
CA ARG A 46 2.14 8.29 -18.80
C ARG A 46 1.20 8.50 -20.00
N GLU A 47 1.77 8.54 -21.20
CA GLU A 47 1.10 8.75 -22.48
C GLU A 47 0.06 7.64 -22.75
N ILE A 48 0.37 6.41 -22.32
CA ILE A 48 -0.57 5.27 -22.41
C ILE A 48 -1.83 5.53 -21.57
N ASP A 49 -1.72 6.20 -20.43
CA ASP A 49 -2.90 6.51 -19.61
C ASP A 49 -3.82 7.49 -20.36
N HIS A 50 -3.24 8.48 -21.05
CA HIS A 50 -4.00 9.40 -21.90
C HIS A 50 -4.68 8.70 -23.08
N LEU A 51 -4.05 7.67 -23.67
CA LEU A 51 -4.66 6.89 -24.75
C LEU A 51 -5.87 6.05 -24.28
N LEU A 52 -5.79 5.49 -23.06
CA LEU A 52 -6.81 4.60 -22.54
C LEU A 52 -7.95 5.31 -21.80
N TYR A 53 -7.65 6.49 -21.21
CA TYR A 53 -8.55 7.19 -20.29
C TYR A 53 -8.72 8.68 -20.62
N ASP A 54 -8.57 9.06 -21.90
CA ASP A 54 -8.79 10.43 -22.41
C ASP A 54 -10.12 11.04 -21.94
N ARG A 55 -11.20 10.24 -21.93
CA ARG A 55 -12.55 10.65 -21.49
C ARG A 55 -12.65 10.91 -19.98
N TYR A 56 -11.61 10.65 -19.20
CA TYR A 56 -11.60 10.75 -17.72
C TYR A 56 -10.48 11.67 -17.20
N PRO A 57 -10.54 13.00 -17.45
CA PRO A 57 -9.47 13.94 -17.08
C PRO A 57 -9.17 13.99 -15.58
N ALA A 58 -10.20 13.86 -14.73
CA ALA A 58 -10.02 13.79 -13.27
C ALA A 58 -9.23 12.54 -12.85
N PHE A 59 -9.48 11.41 -13.53
CA PHE A 59 -8.76 10.17 -13.29
C PHE A 59 -7.30 10.25 -13.76
N LEU A 60 -7.05 10.86 -14.92
CA LEU A 60 -5.69 11.12 -15.42
C LEU A 60 -4.86 11.95 -14.43
N ASN A 61 -5.44 13.03 -13.89
CA ASN A 61 -4.80 13.83 -12.85
C ASN A 61 -4.52 13.00 -11.57
N THR A 62 -5.44 12.10 -11.20
CA THR A 62 -5.25 11.18 -10.06
C THR A 62 -4.08 10.22 -10.32
N LEU A 63 -4.01 9.62 -11.51
CA LEU A 63 -2.92 8.72 -11.91
C LEU A 63 -1.56 9.44 -11.88
N ALA A 64 -1.50 10.66 -12.41
CA ALA A 64 -0.29 11.48 -12.45
C ALA A 64 0.29 11.75 -11.05
N LYS A 65 -0.59 12.05 -10.08
CA LYS A 65 -0.22 12.37 -8.69
C LYS A 65 -0.06 11.14 -7.78
N SER A 66 -0.39 9.94 -8.27
CA SER A 66 -0.49 8.74 -7.45
C SER A 66 0.79 8.35 -6.70
N HIS A 67 1.97 8.65 -7.26
CA HIS A 67 3.26 8.38 -6.64
C HIS A 67 3.56 9.33 -5.47
N ASP A 68 3.31 10.63 -5.65
CA ASP A 68 3.49 11.64 -4.61
C ASP A 68 2.52 11.42 -3.46
N LEU A 69 1.23 11.18 -3.76
CA LEU A 69 0.21 10.89 -2.76
C LEU A 69 0.52 9.63 -1.96
N TYR A 70 1.05 8.59 -2.62
CA TYR A 70 1.52 7.40 -1.91
C TYR A 70 2.67 7.74 -0.95
N ASN A 71 3.70 8.45 -1.42
CA ASN A 71 4.85 8.79 -0.58
C ASN A 71 4.45 9.70 0.59
N GLN A 72 3.56 10.66 0.38
CA GLN A 72 2.98 11.49 1.46
C GLN A 72 2.22 10.65 2.49
N THR A 73 1.47 9.64 2.02
CA THR A 73 0.76 8.69 2.91
C THR A 73 1.76 7.91 3.75
N ILE A 74 2.89 7.47 3.18
CA ILE A 74 3.96 6.80 3.92
C ILE A 74 4.57 7.73 4.97
N GLU A 75 4.84 8.99 4.64
CA GLU A 75 5.41 9.94 5.62
C GLU A 75 4.45 10.20 6.80
N LYS A 76 3.15 10.33 6.52
CA LYS A 76 2.16 10.45 7.60
C LYS A 76 2.12 9.18 8.45
N MET A 77 2.06 8.01 7.82
CA MET A 77 2.02 6.73 8.52
C MET A 77 3.27 6.54 9.40
N ASN A 78 4.46 6.89 8.92
CA ASN A 78 5.69 6.79 9.70
C ASN A 78 5.64 7.67 10.97
N ARG A 79 5.10 8.90 10.88
CA ARG A 79 4.90 9.75 12.07
C ARG A 79 3.93 9.09 13.05
N ASP A 80 2.81 8.60 12.56
CA ASP A 80 1.77 7.98 13.39
C ASP A 80 2.28 6.67 14.05
N VAL A 81 3.24 5.97 13.42
CA VAL A 81 3.96 4.83 14.05
C VAL A 81 4.84 5.30 15.21
N VAL A 82 5.58 6.40 15.05
CA VAL A 82 6.42 6.96 16.11
C VAL A 82 5.59 7.38 17.32
N TYR A 83 4.39 7.92 17.10
CA TYR A 83 3.45 8.28 18.16
C TYR A 83 2.69 7.08 18.75
N GLY A 84 2.94 5.86 18.27
CA GLY A 84 2.25 4.66 18.75
C GLY A 84 0.76 4.61 18.36
N GLU A 85 0.33 5.40 17.38
CA GLU A 85 -1.07 5.42 16.91
C GLU A 85 -1.34 4.33 15.88
N THR A 86 -0.31 3.90 15.14
CA THR A 86 -0.41 2.89 14.07
C THR A 86 0.66 1.83 14.22
N PHE A 87 0.28 0.57 13.99
CA PHE A 87 1.22 -0.55 13.90
C PHE A 87 1.37 -0.99 12.44
N VAL A 88 2.61 -1.13 11.96
CA VAL A 88 2.88 -1.52 10.56
C VAL A 88 3.56 -2.89 10.51
N LEU A 89 2.94 -3.81 9.78
CA LEU A 89 3.55 -5.04 9.31
C LEU A 89 4.07 -4.81 7.88
N ALA A 90 5.33 -5.08 7.65
CA ALA A 90 5.97 -4.96 6.35
C ALA A 90 7.12 -5.98 6.24
N PRO A 91 7.46 -6.43 5.02
CA PRO A 91 8.65 -7.22 4.76
C PRO A 91 9.90 -6.55 5.35
N ASN A 92 10.78 -7.34 5.95
CA ASN A 92 12.05 -6.83 6.49
C ASN A 92 13.04 -6.46 5.38
N THR A 93 12.90 -7.06 4.20
CA THR A 93 13.77 -6.84 3.03
C THR A 93 12.96 -6.49 1.79
N PRO A 94 13.54 -5.73 0.82
CA PRO A 94 12.85 -5.37 -0.41
C PRO A 94 12.30 -6.56 -1.20
N VAL A 95 11.08 -6.43 -1.70
CA VAL A 95 10.43 -7.43 -2.54
C VAL A 95 10.88 -7.25 -3.99
N THR A 96 11.53 -8.26 -4.56
CA THR A 96 12.11 -8.22 -5.91
C THR A 96 11.23 -8.88 -6.99
N ILE A 97 10.10 -9.47 -6.60
CA ILE A 97 9.17 -10.14 -7.53
C ILE A 97 8.44 -9.09 -8.38
N SER A 98 8.45 -9.30 -9.70
CA SER A 98 7.72 -8.46 -10.65
C SER A 98 6.21 -8.65 -10.53
N ARG A 99 5.46 -7.56 -10.74
CA ARG A 99 3.98 -7.57 -10.75
C ARG A 99 3.37 -8.57 -11.73
N PHE A 100 4.06 -8.86 -12.84
CA PHE A 100 3.60 -9.80 -13.87
C PHE A 100 4.34 -11.15 -13.83
N GLY A 101 5.20 -11.38 -12.83
CA GLY A 101 5.94 -12.62 -12.69
C GLY A 101 5.12 -13.71 -12.00
N GLY A 102 4.94 -14.86 -12.65
CA GLY A 102 4.19 -16.00 -12.13
C GLY A 102 5.05 -17.16 -11.62
N ASN A 103 6.30 -16.92 -11.20
CA ASN A 103 7.13 -17.99 -10.67
C ASN A 103 6.62 -18.39 -9.27
N MET A 104 5.98 -19.56 -9.20
CA MET A 104 5.31 -20.07 -8.00
C MET A 104 6.27 -20.33 -6.84
N GLU A 105 7.51 -20.73 -7.10
CA GLU A 105 8.53 -20.94 -6.08
C GLU A 105 8.88 -19.61 -5.39
N LYS A 106 9.19 -18.57 -6.18
CA LYS A 106 9.46 -17.24 -5.64
C LYS A 106 8.27 -16.66 -4.87
N LEU A 107 7.05 -16.90 -5.33
CA LEU A 107 5.83 -16.48 -4.63
C LEU A 107 5.65 -17.24 -3.32
N GLY A 108 5.93 -18.55 -3.30
CA GLY A 108 5.94 -19.38 -2.10
C GLY A 108 6.96 -18.89 -1.07
N ASP A 109 8.18 -18.58 -1.51
CA ASP A 109 9.22 -18.02 -0.64
C ASP A 109 8.81 -16.67 -0.04
N LEU A 110 8.22 -15.78 -0.85
CA LEU A 110 7.73 -14.49 -0.36
C LEU A 110 6.60 -14.66 0.66
N TYR A 111 5.69 -15.62 0.43
CA TYR A 111 4.62 -15.95 1.36
C TYR A 111 5.17 -16.49 2.69
N LEU A 112 6.04 -17.49 2.64
CA LEU A 112 6.62 -18.10 3.84
C LEU A 112 7.43 -17.08 4.65
N ARG A 113 8.17 -16.19 3.96
CA ARG A 113 8.86 -15.07 4.60
C ARG A 113 7.89 -14.17 5.35
N GLY A 114 6.85 -13.68 4.66
CA GLY A 114 5.86 -12.80 5.29
C GLY A 114 5.17 -13.44 6.50
N TYR A 115 4.92 -14.75 6.44
CA TYR A 115 4.39 -15.52 7.56
C TYR A 115 5.33 -15.54 8.76
N GLN A 116 6.60 -15.92 8.57
CA GLN A 116 7.59 -16.00 9.66
C GLN A 116 7.86 -14.62 10.28
N GLU A 117 8.09 -13.60 9.44
CA GLU A 117 8.34 -12.23 9.92
C GLU A 117 7.15 -11.66 10.69
N THR A 118 5.92 -12.01 10.31
CA THR A 118 4.72 -11.60 11.05
C THR A 118 4.62 -12.35 12.37
N LYS A 119 4.93 -13.65 12.39
CA LYS A 119 4.93 -14.47 13.61
C LYS A 119 5.85 -13.90 14.68
N GLU A 120 7.04 -13.45 14.29
CA GLU A 120 7.99 -12.76 15.18
C GLU A 120 7.43 -11.44 15.76
N LYS A 121 6.57 -10.75 15.00
CA LYS A 121 5.95 -9.47 15.39
C LYS A 121 4.65 -9.64 16.21
N ILE A 122 4.12 -10.86 16.37
CA ILE A 122 2.87 -11.11 17.11
C ILE A 122 2.91 -10.54 18.54
N PRO A 123 3.96 -10.75 19.36
CA PRO A 123 3.99 -10.20 20.71
C PRO A 123 3.86 -8.68 20.74
N ALA A 124 4.57 -7.97 19.84
CA ALA A 124 4.52 -6.52 19.73
C ALA A 124 3.15 -6.03 19.23
N LEU A 125 2.55 -6.74 18.27
CA LEU A 125 1.19 -6.47 17.79
C LEU A 125 0.17 -6.61 18.93
N LEU A 126 0.24 -7.68 19.71
CA LEU A 126 -0.65 -7.90 20.85
C LEU A 126 -0.47 -6.84 21.93
N ALA A 127 0.77 -6.40 22.19
CA ALA A 127 1.03 -5.30 23.11
C ALA A 127 0.37 -3.99 22.61
N TYR A 128 0.54 -3.66 21.32
CA TYR A 128 -0.10 -2.49 20.71
C TYR A 128 -1.64 -2.51 20.81
N LEU A 129 -2.25 -3.68 20.58
CA LEU A 129 -3.71 -3.85 20.63
C LEU A 129 -4.29 -3.80 22.04
N ARG A 130 -3.49 -4.13 23.07
CA ARG A 130 -3.93 -4.14 24.48
C ARG A 130 -3.67 -2.82 25.22
N ALA A 131 -2.76 -1.99 24.71
CA ALA A 131 -2.48 -0.66 25.24
C ALA A 131 -3.66 0.29 24.99
#